data_AF-A0A953LP00-F1
#
_entry.id   AF-A0A953LP00-F1
#
_cell.length_a   1.000
_cell.length_b   1.000
_cell.length_c   1.000
_cell.angle_alpha   90.00
_cell.angle_beta   90.00
_cell.angle_gamma   90.00
#
_symmetry.space_group_name_H-M   'P 1'
#
loop_
_entity.id
_entity.type
_entity.pdbx_description
1 polymer ?
#
loop_
_entity_poly.entity_id
_entity_poly.type
_entity_poly.pdbx_seq_one_letter_code
_entity_poly.pdbx_strand_id
1 'polypeptide(L)' 'MSAAGTLVLAWGNPGRRDDGLGPAVAAALEALALPGVAVETGYQLEVEDAAELARYGRVLFVDADRAGEAPFQVRRLEPE' A
#
# COMPACT_ATOMS: atom_id res chain seq x y z
N MET A 1 -19.31 -7.12 13.92
CA MET A 1 -17.99 -6.51 13.67
C MET A 1 -17.04 -7.65 13.38
N SER A 2 -16.80 -7.95 12.10
CA SER A 2 -15.78 -8.94 11.74
C SER A 2 -14.41 -8.29 11.88
N ALA A 3 -13.42 -9.03 12.39
CA ALA A 3 -12.05 -8.56 12.61
C ALA A 3 -11.52 -7.77 11.41
N ALA A 4 -11.07 -6.55 11.67
CA ALA A 4 -10.70 -5.56 10.67
C ALA A 4 -9.56 -6.10 9.78
N GLY A 5 -9.84 -6.22 8.48
CA GLY A 5 -8.94 -6.85 7.49
C GLY A 5 -7.64 -6.10 7.28
N THR A 6 -6.92 -6.44 6.22
CA THR A 6 -5.72 -5.71 5.80
C THR A 6 -6.10 -4.69 4.74
N LEU A 7 -5.67 -3.45 4.93
CA LEU A 7 -5.60 -2.48 3.84
C LEU A 7 -4.19 -2.50 3.25
N VAL A 8 -4.09 -2.60 1.93
CA VAL A 8 -2.86 -2.27 1.21
C VAL A 8 -3.07 -0.89 0.60
N LEU A 9 -2.29 0.08 1.07
CA LEU A 9 -2.30 1.43 0.55
C LEU A 9 -1.03 1.62 -0.26
N ALA A 10 -1.17 1.68 -1.58
CA ALA A 10 -0.05 1.78 -2.50
C ALA A 10 -0.09 3.12 -3.24
N TRP A 11 1.06 3.75 -3.48
CA TRP A 11 1.11 4.98 -4.27
C TRP A 11 2.30 5.05 -5.21
N GLY A 12 2.19 5.93 -6.18
CA GLY A 12 3.21 6.11 -7.19
C GLY A 12 2.68 6.70 -8.49
N ASN A 13 3.58 7.14 -9.36
CA ASN A 13 3.24 7.67 -10.68
C ASN A 13 3.63 6.66 -11.79
N PRO A 14 2.66 6.02 -12.47
CA PRO A 14 2.93 5.10 -13.58
C PRO A 14 3.74 5.72 -14.72
N GLY A 15 3.65 7.04 -14.91
CA GLY A 15 4.43 7.78 -15.90
C GLY A 15 5.91 7.99 -15.55
N ARG A 16 6.32 7.66 -14.32
CA ARG A 16 7.69 7.87 -13.80
C ARG A 16 8.46 6.57 -13.60
N ARG A 17 8.19 5.56 -14.45
CA ARG A 17 8.90 4.25 -14.49
C ARG A 17 8.80 3.51 -13.15
N ASP A 18 9.90 3.36 -12.42
CA ASP A 18 9.95 2.58 -11.19
C ASP A 18 9.11 3.20 -10.07
N ASP A 19 8.85 4.51 -10.14
CA ASP A 19 7.86 5.19 -9.29
C ASP A 19 6.43 4.67 -9.49
N GLY A 20 6.17 3.92 -10.56
CA GLY A 20 4.91 3.20 -10.81
C GLY A 20 4.77 1.89 -10.03
N LEU A 21 5.69 1.57 -9.11
CA LEU A 21 5.67 0.34 -8.32
C LEU A 21 4.36 0.17 -7.54
N GLY A 22 3.89 1.20 -6.84
CA GLY A 22 2.66 1.12 -6.05
C GLY A 22 1.45 0.68 -6.89
N PRO A 23 1.08 1.40 -7.96
CA PRO A 23 -0.01 1.01 -8.86
C PRO A 23 0.17 -0.39 -9.46
N ALA A 24 1.41 -0.80 -9.78
CA ALA A 24 1.68 -2.14 -10.29
C ALA A 24 1.41 -3.24 -9.24
N VAL A 25 1.81 -3.01 -7.99
CA VAL A 25 1.53 -3.91 -6.86
C VAL A 25 0.03 -3.97 -6.56
N ALA A 26 -0.66 -2.82 -6.57
CA ALA A 26 -2.10 -2.75 -6.38
C ALA A 26 -2.85 -3.62 -7.40
N ALA A 27 -2.59 -3.42 -8.69
CA ALA A 27 -3.22 -4.20 -9.75
C ALA A 27 -2.94 -5.72 -9.62
N ALA A 28 -1.73 -6.10 -9.21
CA ALA A 28 -1.38 -7.49 -8.99
C ALA A 28 -2.14 -8.11 -7.80
N LEU A 29 -2.31 -7.36 -6.70
CA LEU A 29 -3.02 -7.83 -5.51
C LEU A 29 -4.53 -7.92 -5.74
N GLU A 30 -5.12 -6.96 -6.45
CA GLU A 30 -6.52 -7.01 -6.86
C GLU A 30 -6.80 -8.26 -7.70
N ALA A 31 -5.92 -8.60 -8.64
CA ALA A 31 -6.04 -9.79 -9.48
C ALA A 31 -5.97 -11.12 -8.67
N LEU A 32 -5.30 -11.12 -7.52
CA LEU A 32 -5.24 -12.29 -6.63
C LEU A 32 -6.52 -12.48 -5.79
N ALA A 33 -7.36 -11.46 -5.66
CA ALA A 33 -8.62 -11.49 -4.92
C ALA A 33 -8.49 -12.10 -3.50
N LEU A 34 -7.46 -11.69 -2.77
CA LEU A 34 -7.14 -12.26 -1.45
C LEU A 34 -8.26 -11.98 -0.43
N PRO A 35 -8.80 -13.01 0.26
CA PRO A 35 -9.82 -12.80 1.26
C PRO A 35 -9.36 -11.89 2.41
N GLY A 36 -10.15 -10.87 2.74
CA GLY A 36 -9.85 -9.95 3.83
C GLY A 36 -8.73 -8.95 3.55
N VAL A 37 -8.37 -8.77 2.26
CA VAL A 37 -7.45 -7.73 1.80
C VAL A 37 -8.22 -6.72 0.96
N ALA A 38 -8.22 -5.46 1.38
CA ALA A 38 -8.60 -4.31 0.58
C ALA A 38 -7.34 -3.69 -0.02
N VAL A 39 -7.45 -3.14 -1.23
CA VAL A 39 -6.36 -2.49 -1.95
C VAL A 39 -6.85 -1.11 -2.36
N GLU A 40 -6.06 -0.09 -2.05
CA GLU A 40 -6.27 1.29 -2.46
C GLU A 40 -5.01 1.82 -3.14
N THR A 41 -5.18 2.61 -4.20
CA THR A 41 -4.06 3.18 -4.96
C THR A 41 -4.26 4.66 -5.27
N GLY A 42 -3.19 5.44 -5.11
CA GLY A 42 -3.19 6.88 -5.41
C GLY A 42 -1.87 7.37 -6.01
N TYR A 43 -1.83 8.65 -6.41
CA TYR A 43 -0.56 9.26 -6.84
C TYR A 43 0.34 9.63 -5.65
N GLN A 44 -0.27 10.05 -4.53
CA GLN A 44 0.36 10.44 -3.27
C GLN A 44 -0.60 10.10 -2.12
N LEU A 45 -0.11 10.12 -0.88
CA LEU A 45 -0.95 10.03 0.32
C LEU A 45 -1.66 11.37 0.61
N GLU A 46 -2.91 11.29 1.03
CA GLU A 46 -3.75 12.43 1.41
C GLU A 46 -4.13 12.35 2.90
N VAL A 47 -4.60 13.45 3.48
CA VAL A 47 -4.96 13.47 4.92
C VAL A 47 -6.20 12.62 5.20
N GLU A 48 -7.06 12.48 4.20
CA GLU A 48 -8.29 11.69 4.21
C GLU A 48 -8.00 10.20 4.38
N ASP A 49 -6.83 9.71 3.92
CA ASP A 49 -6.42 8.32 4.06
C ASP A 49 -6.34 7.89 5.53
N ALA A 50 -6.04 8.83 6.44
CA ALA A 50 -5.95 8.59 7.88
C ALA A 50 -7.27 8.04 8.46
N ALA A 51 -8.41 8.52 7.96
CA ALA A 51 -9.72 8.07 8.42
C ALA A 51 -10.06 6.66 7.89
N GLU A 52 -9.59 6.33 6.68
CA GLU A 52 -9.80 5.02 6.07
C GLU A 52 -8.93 3.96 6.73
N LEU A 53 -7.63 4.24 6.90
CA LEU A 53 -6.68 3.30 7.49
C LEU A 53 -7.01 2.93 8.95
N ALA A 54 -7.68 3.83 9.69
CA ALA A 54 -8.17 3.57 11.05
C ALA A 54 -9.27 2.50 11.12
N ARG A 55 -9.89 2.14 10.00
CA ARG A 55 -10.94 1.10 9.91
C ARG A 55 -10.35 -0.32 9.83
N TYR A 56 -9.04 -0.45 9.58
CA TYR A 56 -8.37 -1.72 9.35
C TYR A 56 -7.51 -2.13 10.55
N GLY A 57 -7.35 -3.44 10.75
CA GLY A 57 -6.51 -3.98 11.84
C GLY A 57 -5.03 -3.98 11.47
N ARG A 58 -4.72 -3.89 10.16
CA ARG A 58 -3.38 -3.82 9.62
C ARG A 58 -3.40 -3.00 8.33
N VAL A 59 -2.36 -2.19 8.15
CA VAL A 59 -2.13 -1.42 6.93
C VAL A 59 -0.74 -1.78 6.41
N LEU A 60 -0.66 -2.11 5.12
CA LEU A 60 0.60 -2.27 4.39
C LEU A 60 0.75 -1.09 3.45
N PHE A 61 1.73 -0.25 3.72
CA PHE A 61 2.10 0.84 2.83
C PHE A 61 3.08 0.33 1.75
N VAL A 62 2.89 0.74 0.50
CA VAL A 62 3.71 0.32 -0.64
C VAL A 62 4.09 1.54 -1.48
N ASP A 63 5.40 1.77 -1.61
CA ASP A 63 5.99 2.85 -2.41
C ASP A 63 7.32 2.39 -3.03
N ALA A 64 7.75 3.08 -4.08
CA ALA A 64 9.07 2.92 -4.66
C ALA A 64 10.15 3.54 -3.76
N ASP A 65 11.16 2.74 -3.40
CA ASP A 65 12.31 3.20 -2.62
C ASP A 65 13.59 3.13 -3.47
N ARG A 66 14.40 4.19 -3.43
CA ARG A 66 15.71 4.27 -4.12
C ARG A 66 16.88 3.82 -3.25
N ALA A 67 16.70 3.77 -1.93
CA ALA A 67 17.75 3.46 -0.96
C ALA A 67 17.62 2.06 -0.35
N GLY A 68 16.53 1.35 -0.65
CA GLY A 68 16.26 0.01 -0.11
C GLY A 68 17.15 -1.09 -0.68
N GLU A 69 17.25 -2.20 0.06
CA GLU A 69 17.91 -3.42 -0.42
C GLU A 69 17.09 -4.07 -1.55
N ALA A 70 17.79 -4.56 -2.56
CA ALA A 70 17.16 -5.28 -3.66
C ALA A 70 16.73 -6.71 -3.24
N PRO A 71 15.63 -7.26 -3.78
CA PRO A 71 14.74 -6.63 -4.76
C PRO A 71 13.68 -5.72 -4.13
N PHE A 72 13.40 -5.89 -2.84
CA PHE A 72 12.54 -5.03 -2.03
C PHE A 72 12.80 -5.29 -0.54
N GLN A 73 12.32 -4.38 0.31
CA GLN A 73 12.31 -4.54 1.76
C GLN A 73 10.90 -4.42 2.33
N VAL A 74 10.62 -5.15 3.40
CA VAL A 74 9.39 -5.01 4.20
C VAL A 74 9.80 -4.84 5.65
N ARG A 75 9.30 -3.77 6.28
CA ARG A 75 9.56 -3.49 7.70
C ARG A 75 8.29 -3.01 8.39
N ARG A 76 8.27 -3.18 9.71
CA ARG A 76 7.25 -2.55 10.55
C ARG A 76 7.57 -1.06 10.68
N LEU A 77 6.56 -0.21 10.52
CA LEU A 77 6.67 1.22 10.80
C LEU A 77 6.27 1.46 12.25
N GLU A 78 7.02 2.32 12.93
CA GLU A 78 6.70 2.84 14.25
C GLU A 78 6.49 4.36 14.12
N PRO A 79 5.57 4.96 14.87
CA PRO A 79 5.44 6.42 14.93
C PRO A 79 6.75 7.05 15.42
N GLU A 80 7.09 8.22 14.89
CA GLU A 80 8.17 9.06 15.40
C GLU A 80 7.73 9.91 16.60
#